data_AF-A0A7W1KTR2-F1
#
_entry.id   AF-A0A7W1KTR2-F1
#
_cell.length_a   1.000
_cell.length_b   1.000
_cell.length_c   1.000
_cell.angle_alpha   90.00
_cell.angle_beta   90.00
_cell.angle_gamma   90.00
#
_symmetry.space_group_name_H-M   'P 1'
#
loop_
_entity.id
_entity.type
_entity.pdbx_description
1 polymer ?
#
loop_
_entity_poly.entity_id
_entity_poly.type
_entity_poly.pdbx_seq_one_letter_code
_entity_poly.pdbx_strand_id
1 'polypeptide(L)' 'MAAEQRTLLLHVHDLLGGIAYGTVVLVLQDGKVIQAETSEKIRLK' A
#
# COMPACT_ATOMS: atom_id res chain seq x y z
N MET A 1 -6.53 -14.62 11.95
CA MET A 1 -5.31 -13.95 12.46
C MET A 1 -4.17 -14.06 11.45
N ALA A 2 -3.41 -15.17 11.37
CA ALA A 2 -2.20 -15.23 10.52
C ALA A 2 -2.42 -15.10 9.00
N ALA A 3 -3.51 -15.67 8.47
CA ALA A 3 -3.80 -15.60 7.04
C ALA A 3 -4.16 -14.18 6.56
N GLU A 4 -4.87 -13.42 7.38
CA GLU A 4 -5.33 -12.05 7.08
C GLU A 4 -4.14 -11.08 7.07
N GLN A 5 -3.22 -11.23 8.02
CA GLN A 5 -1.95 -10.49 8.06
C GLN A 5 -1.08 -10.80 6.84
N ARG A 6 -1.06 -12.06 6.38
CA ARG A 6 -0.31 -12.46 5.18
C ARG A 6 -0.90 -11.83 3.91
N THR A 7 -2.23 -11.83 3.77
CA THR A 7 -2.90 -11.18 2.64
C THR A 7 -2.62 -9.68 2.62
N LEU A 8 -2.64 -9.03 3.78
CA LEU A 8 -2.29 -7.63 3.91
C LEU A 8 -0.85 -7.36 3.45
N LEU A 9 0.12 -8.14 3.93
CA LEU A 9 1.52 -7.95 3.56
C LEU A 9 1.76 -8.10 2.05
N LEU A 10 1.09 -9.05 1.40
CA LEU A 10 1.16 -9.21 -0.06
C LEU A 10 0.56 -8.00 -0.77
N HIS A 11 -0.59 -7.50 -0.31
CA HIS A 11 -1.22 -6.33 -0.92
C HIS A 11 -0.36 -5.06 -0.80
N VAL A 12 0.27 -4.84 0.35
CA VAL A 12 1.21 -3.72 0.55
C VAL A 12 2.45 -3.88 -0.33
N HIS A 13 2.97 -5.10 -0.47
CA HIS A 13 4.11 -5.39 -1.35
C HIS A 13 3.79 -5.03 -2.80
N ASP A 14 2.62 -5.43 -3.30
CA ASP A 14 2.19 -5.14 -4.67
C ASP A 14 2.01 -3.62 -4.90
N LEU A 15 1.40 -2.91 -3.94
CA LEU A 15 1.23 -1.46 -4.00
C LEU A 15 2.57 -0.71 -4.06
N LEU A 16 3.53 -1.10 -3.21
CA LEU A 16 4.86 -0.49 -3.19
C LEU A 16 5.67 -0.83 -4.46
N GLY A 17 5.48 -2.03 -5.02
CA GLY A 17 6.13 -2.43 -6.27
C GLY A 17 5.67 -1.64 -7.50
N GLY A 18 4.47 -1.07 -7.46
CA GLY A 18 3.90 -0.27 -8.54
C GLY A 18 4.47 1.14 -8.68
N ILE A 19 5.20 1.65 -7.69
CA ILE A 19 5.58 3.07 -7.61
C ILE A 19 7.08 3.25 -7.67
N ALA A 20 7.56 3.98 -8.67
CA ALA A 20 8.98 4.33 -8.77
C ALA A 20 9.36 5.48 -7.82
N TYR A 21 8.49 6.49 -7.72
CA TYR A 21 8.66 7.66 -6.84
C TYR A 21 7.30 8.14 -6.38
N GLY A 22 7.09 8.26 -5.07
CA GLY A 22 5.78 8.65 -4.57
C GLY A 22 5.59 8.35 -3.09
N THR A 23 4.33 8.37 -2.68
CA THR A 23 3.88 8.07 -1.33
C THR A 23 2.69 7.10 -1.40
N VAL A 24 2.71 6.06 -0.56
CA VAL A 24 1.53 5.24 -0.28
C VAL A 24 1.05 5.54 1.13
N VAL A 25 -0.24 5.83 1.29
CA VAL A 25 -0.90 6.02 2.58
C VAL A 25 -1.87 4.87 2.78
N LEU A 26 -1.70 4.13 3.87
CA LEU A 26 -2.58 3.04 4.28
C LEU A 26 -3.30 3.43 5.55
N VAL A 27 -4.62 3.28 5.57
CA VAL A 27 -5.44 3.46 6.76
C VAL A 27 -5.87 2.09 7.28
N LEU A 28 -5.52 1.82 8.53
CA LEU A 28 -5.88 0.59 9.23
C LEU A 28 -6.89 0.89 10.34
N GLN A 29 -7.94 0.09 10.42
CA GLN A 29 -8.93 0.13 11.49
C GLN A 29 -9.31 -1.29 11.87
N ASP A 30 -9.40 -1.57 13.19
CA ASP A 30 -9.74 -2.91 13.73
C ASP A 30 -8.87 -4.05 13.17
N GLY A 31 -7.59 -3.77 12.90
CA GLY A 31 -6.64 -4.74 12.36
C GLY A 31 -6.80 -5.04 10.86
N LYS A 32 -7.63 -4.27 10.15
CA LYS A 32 -7.89 -4.40 8.71
C LYS A 32 -7.50 -3.13 7.98
N VAL A 33 -6.99 -3.27 6.75
CA VAL A 33 -6.85 -2.10 5.87
C VAL A 33 -8.22 -1.73 5.32
N ILE A 34 -8.57 -0.47 5.49
CA ILE A 34 -9.83 0.10 5.02
C ILE A 34 -9.63 1.07 3.85
N GLN A 35 -8.42 1.60 3.68
CA GLN A 35 -8.09 2.53 2.59
C GLN A 35 -6.62 2.44 2.22
N ALA A 36 -6.35 2.56 0.93
CA ALA A 36 -5.01 2.68 0.35
C ALA A 36 -5.02 3.82 -0.68
N GLU A 37 -4.19 4.82 -0.49
CA GLU A 37 -3.99 5.91 -1.43
C GLU A 37 -2.55 5.90 -1.93
N THR A 38 -2.38 6.04 -3.25
CA THR A 38 -1.07 6.11 -3.90
C THR A 38 -0.94 7.44 -4.60
N SER A 39 0.13 8.16 -4.32
CA SER A 39 0.50 9.41 -4.99
C SER A 39 1.86 9.26 -5.64
N GLU A 40 1.90 9.17 -6.97
CA GLU A 40 3.15 9.12 -7.72
C GLU A 40 3.68 10.51 -8.06
N LYS A 41 5.00 10.69 -7.95
CA LYS A 41 5.71 11.89 -8.38
C LYS A 41 6.38 11.60 -9.71
N ILE A 42 5.74 12.03 -10.79
CA ILE A 42 6.33 11.96 -12.13
C ILE A 42 7.30 13.15 -12.28
N ARG A 43 8.57 12.85 -12.50
CA ARG A 43 9.58 13.88 -12.82
C ARG A 43 9.75 13.93 -14.33
N LEU A 44 9.15 14.93 -14.96
CA LEU A 44 9.36 15.23 -16.38
C LEU A 44 10.73 15.91 -16.53
N LYS A 45 11.55 15.43 -17.45
CA LYS A 45 12.82 16.06 -17.86
C LYS A 45 12.59 16.95 -19.06
#